data_AF-A0AAJ1RLF3-F1
#
_entry.id   AF-A0AAJ1RLF3-F1
#
_cell.length_a   1.000
_cell.length_b   1.000
_cell.length_c   1.000
_cell.angle_alpha   90.00
_cell.angle_beta   90.00
_cell.angle_gamma   90.00
#
_symmetry.space_group_name_H-M   'P 1'
#
loop_
_entity.id
_entity.type
_entity.pdbx_description
1 polymer ?
#
loop_
_entity_poly.entity_id
_entity_poly.type
_entity_poly.pdbx_seq_one_letter_code
_entity_poly.pdbx_strand_id
1 'polypeptide(L)'
;MNARVFLLLLWPITASAQGFAGLGTDVDGFSSPQRPAQFDFPIDHGPHYDYRIEWWYLTANLEGLDGTPYGLQWTLFRSALTSNVGKGWSSPQLWMGHAAVTTPDAHFVTERLARGGIGQAGVQADPFEAWIDDWQLVGPDFATLTMTASGPDFAYDMVLNSDGPLVFHGDEGYSVKSAEGQASYYYSQPFYAIEGTLILPMGSIDVAGDAWLDREWSSQPLSDNQTGWDWFSLSLEDGKLMGFRLRQTDGSYYTSATWIDPNGTTTSYSNSAFEADPVAVSDVGGRDVPTTWNVRLPDRGVDVEVTAINPQAWMDTSVPYWEGPIIVQGSHTGRGYLEMTGYD
;
A
#
# COMPACT_ATOMS: atom_id res chain seq x y z
N MET A 1 19.18 -19.91 -59.64
CA MET A 1 18.28 -19.56 -58.52
C MET A 1 18.89 -20.12 -57.26
N ASN A 2 19.64 -19.31 -56.51
CA ASN A 2 20.40 -19.76 -55.35
C ASN A 2 19.68 -19.26 -54.09
N ALA A 3 19.05 -20.18 -53.36
CA ALA A 3 18.43 -19.89 -52.07
C ALA A 3 19.51 -19.81 -50.99
N ARG A 4 19.66 -18.63 -50.36
CA ARG A 4 20.45 -18.46 -49.14
C ARG A 4 19.54 -18.74 -47.95
N VAL A 5 19.84 -19.79 -47.20
CA VAL A 5 19.24 -20.10 -45.89
C VAL A 5 19.85 -19.16 -44.85
N PHE A 6 19.03 -18.33 -44.23
CA PHE A 6 19.42 -17.55 -43.04
C PHE A 6 19.13 -18.41 -41.80
N LEU A 7 20.17 -18.85 -41.10
CA LEU A 7 20.06 -19.33 -39.73
C LEU A 7 19.89 -18.11 -38.81
N LEU A 8 18.70 -17.93 -38.24
CA LEU A 8 18.46 -17.03 -37.12
C LEU A 8 18.93 -17.73 -35.83
N LEU A 9 20.10 -17.32 -35.34
CA LEU A 9 20.57 -17.64 -34.00
C LEU A 9 19.70 -16.86 -32.99
N LEU A 10 18.78 -17.56 -32.33
CA LEU A 10 18.09 -17.06 -31.15
C LEU A 10 19.10 -17.03 -29.99
N TRP A 11 19.66 -15.86 -29.71
CA TRP A 11 20.34 -15.63 -28.44
C TRP A 11 19.30 -15.59 -27.31
N PRO A 12 19.55 -16.26 -26.17
CA PRO A 12 18.69 -16.14 -25.01
C PRO A 12 18.75 -14.69 -24.54
N ILE A 13 17.64 -13.98 -24.65
CA ILE A 13 17.45 -12.72 -23.94
C ILE A 13 17.40 -13.12 -22.47
N THR A 14 18.46 -12.84 -21.73
CA THR A 14 18.44 -12.87 -20.27
C THR A 14 17.37 -11.88 -19.83
N ALA A 15 16.24 -12.37 -19.35
CA ALA A 15 15.28 -11.54 -18.64
C ALA A 15 16.00 -11.05 -17.38
N SER A 16 16.34 -9.76 -17.33
CA SER A 16 16.70 -9.12 -16.07
C SER A 16 15.49 -9.18 -15.15
N ALA A 17 15.72 -9.49 -13.87
CA ALA A 17 14.67 -9.41 -12.86
C ALA A 17 14.04 -8.01 -12.92
N GLN A 18 12.77 -7.93 -13.32
CA GLN A 18 12.00 -6.71 -13.18
C GLN A 18 11.57 -6.66 -11.72
N GLY A 19 12.05 -5.66 -10.97
CA GLY A 19 11.50 -5.38 -9.64
C GLY A 19 9.98 -5.18 -9.69
N PHE A 20 9.31 -5.34 -8.55
CA PHE A 20 7.85 -5.25 -8.41
C PHE A 20 7.27 -4.10 -9.23
N ALA A 21 6.30 -4.34 -10.12
CA ALA A 21 5.66 -3.30 -10.95
C ALA A 21 6.60 -2.38 -11.78
N GLY A 22 7.83 -2.81 -12.10
CA GLY A 22 8.82 -1.95 -12.78
C GLY A 22 9.47 -0.91 -11.85
N LEU A 23 9.23 -1.03 -10.53
CA LEU A 23 9.94 -0.35 -9.45
C LEU A 23 11.39 -0.84 -9.30
N GLY A 24 12.03 -1.37 -10.35
CA GLY A 24 13.44 -1.80 -10.35
C GLY A 24 14.33 -1.01 -11.31
N THR A 25 13.76 -0.23 -12.23
CA THR A 25 14.53 0.38 -13.32
C THR A 25 14.80 1.87 -13.09
N ASP A 26 16.06 2.31 -13.08
CA ASP A 26 16.36 3.75 -13.07
C ASP A 26 15.91 4.42 -14.37
N VAL A 27 15.26 5.59 -14.23
CA VAL A 27 14.87 6.44 -15.37
C VAL A 27 15.36 7.85 -15.09
N ASP A 28 16.20 8.37 -15.98
CA ASP A 28 16.80 9.70 -15.82
C ASP A 28 15.75 10.83 -15.82
N GLY A 29 16.00 11.85 -15.00
CA GLY A 29 15.28 13.13 -15.02
C GLY A 29 14.12 13.28 -14.04
N PHE A 30 13.85 12.29 -13.18
CA PHE A 30 12.93 12.45 -12.05
C PHE A 30 13.63 13.05 -10.82
N SER A 31 12.87 13.74 -9.98
CA SER A 31 13.30 14.25 -8.67
C SER A 31 13.59 13.10 -7.71
N SER A 32 14.53 13.30 -6.78
CA SER A 32 14.76 12.40 -5.66
C SER A 32 14.40 13.09 -4.35
N PRO A 33 13.82 12.39 -3.36
CA PRO A 33 13.54 12.98 -2.05
C PRO A 33 14.79 13.64 -1.44
N GLN A 34 14.61 14.78 -0.80
CA GLN A 34 15.68 15.59 -0.18
C GLN A 34 15.35 15.86 1.29
N ARG A 35 16.39 16.21 2.05
CA ARG A 35 16.25 16.69 3.44
C ARG A 35 16.50 18.20 3.54
N PRO A 36 15.81 18.92 4.45
CA PRO A 36 14.64 18.47 5.21
C PRO A 36 13.43 18.25 4.27
N ALA A 37 12.50 17.36 4.64
CA ALA A 37 11.26 17.24 3.92
C ALA A 37 10.44 18.54 4.02
N GLN A 38 9.79 18.91 2.94
CA GLN A 38 8.94 20.11 2.88
C GLN A 38 7.60 19.69 2.33
N PHE A 39 6.56 19.87 3.14
CA PHE A 39 5.19 19.62 2.73
C PHE A 39 4.39 20.92 2.67
N ASP A 40 3.53 21.05 1.67
CA ASP A 40 2.60 22.16 1.44
C ASP A 40 1.17 21.61 1.25
N PHE A 41 0.35 21.72 2.30
CA PHE A 41 -1.03 21.23 2.29
C PHE A 41 -2.01 22.36 1.95
N PRO A 42 -3.02 22.09 1.11
CA PRO A 42 -3.47 20.77 0.66
C PRO A 42 -2.78 20.21 -0.60
N ILE A 43 -1.85 20.95 -1.22
CA ILE A 43 -1.25 20.61 -2.53
C ILE A 43 -0.65 19.20 -2.55
N ASP A 44 0.02 18.78 -1.47
CA ASP A 44 0.67 17.45 -1.37
C ASP A 44 -0.30 16.29 -1.10
N HIS A 45 -1.60 16.54 -1.02
CA HIS A 45 -2.60 15.49 -1.21
C HIS A 45 -2.71 15.07 -2.69
N GLY A 46 -2.37 15.98 -3.60
CA GLY A 46 -2.36 15.78 -5.04
C GLY A 46 -1.14 15.00 -5.55
N PRO A 47 -1.02 14.88 -6.88
CA PRO A 47 0.04 14.10 -7.52
C PRO A 47 1.35 14.89 -7.69
N HIS A 48 2.48 14.22 -7.46
CA HIS A 48 3.82 14.80 -7.58
C HIS A 48 4.52 14.36 -8.88
N TYR A 49 4.14 14.95 -10.01
CA TYR A 49 4.55 14.47 -11.35
C TYR A 49 6.06 14.54 -11.66
N ASP A 50 6.84 15.25 -10.86
CA ASP A 50 8.31 15.25 -10.93
C ASP A 50 8.93 14.00 -10.29
N TYR A 51 8.13 13.21 -9.57
CA TYR A 51 8.48 11.88 -9.06
C TYR A 51 7.90 10.78 -9.92
N ARG A 52 8.64 9.66 -9.95
CA ARG A 52 8.29 8.52 -10.80
C ARG A 52 7.11 7.74 -10.27
N ILE A 53 7.05 7.50 -8.96
CA ILE A 53 6.10 6.58 -8.34
C ILE A 53 5.38 7.22 -7.15
N GLU A 54 4.13 6.85 -6.96
CA GLU A 54 3.28 7.47 -5.96
C GLU A 54 2.05 6.62 -5.59
N TRP A 55 1.64 6.65 -4.32
CA TRP A 55 0.64 5.78 -3.73
C TRP A 55 -0.40 6.55 -2.92
N TRP A 56 -1.69 6.34 -3.21
CA TRP A 56 -2.80 6.61 -2.29
C TRP A 56 -3.33 5.26 -1.85
N TYR A 57 -3.02 4.88 -0.62
CA TYR A 57 -3.27 3.53 -0.13
C TYR A 57 -4.12 3.57 1.12
N LEU A 58 -5.35 3.08 1.04
CA LEU A 58 -6.30 3.04 2.15
C LEU A 58 -6.58 1.60 2.56
N THR A 59 -6.45 1.33 3.86
CA THR A 59 -6.89 0.08 4.49
C THR A 59 -7.90 0.35 5.58
N ALA A 60 -8.83 -0.57 5.81
CA ALA A 60 -9.87 -0.40 6.81
C ALA A 60 -10.20 -1.71 7.52
N ASN A 61 -10.20 -1.67 8.85
CA ASN A 61 -10.69 -2.74 9.70
C ASN A 61 -12.14 -2.42 10.07
N LEU A 62 -13.06 -3.26 9.62
CA LEU A 62 -14.49 -3.04 9.70
C LEU A 62 -15.17 -4.14 10.53
N GLU A 63 -16.36 -3.85 11.04
CA GLU A 63 -17.21 -4.79 11.75
C GLU A 63 -18.67 -4.61 11.32
N GLY A 64 -19.34 -5.73 11.06
CA GLY A 64 -20.79 -5.75 10.84
C GLY A 64 -21.57 -5.63 12.15
N LEU A 65 -22.86 -5.34 12.07
CA LEU A 65 -23.73 -5.21 13.26
C LEU A 65 -23.79 -6.47 14.15
N ASP A 66 -23.44 -7.63 13.60
CA ASP A 66 -23.38 -8.92 14.31
C ASP A 66 -22.01 -9.23 14.92
N GLY A 67 -21.04 -8.34 14.77
CA GLY A 67 -19.67 -8.50 15.25
C GLY A 67 -18.73 -9.20 14.25
N THR A 68 -19.21 -9.54 13.05
CA THR A 68 -18.36 -10.17 12.03
C THR A 68 -17.30 -9.19 11.54
N PRO A 69 -16.00 -9.56 11.54
CA PRO A 69 -14.95 -8.67 11.10
C PRO A 69 -14.80 -8.70 9.58
N TYR A 70 -14.56 -7.54 9.00
CA TYR A 70 -14.28 -7.35 7.58
C TYR A 70 -13.02 -6.53 7.38
N GLY A 71 -12.39 -6.72 6.23
CA GLY A 71 -11.34 -5.86 5.72
C GLY A 71 -11.79 -5.18 4.43
N LEU A 72 -11.37 -3.95 4.23
CA LEU A 72 -11.45 -3.24 2.96
C LEU A 72 -10.09 -2.62 2.62
N GLN A 73 -9.71 -2.66 1.35
CA GLN A 73 -8.61 -1.84 0.84
C GLN A 73 -9.02 -1.11 -0.45
N TRP A 74 -8.43 0.06 -0.64
CA TRP A 74 -8.48 0.85 -1.86
C TRP A 74 -7.09 1.43 -2.14
N THR A 75 -6.53 1.10 -3.30
CA THR A 75 -5.20 1.55 -3.71
C THR A 75 -5.29 2.24 -5.05
N LEU A 76 -4.69 3.42 -5.15
CA LEU A 76 -4.39 4.08 -6.41
C LEU A 76 -2.88 4.31 -6.50
N PHE A 77 -2.26 3.67 -7.48
CA PHE A 77 -0.83 3.73 -7.74
C PHE A 77 -0.58 4.45 -9.06
N ARG A 78 0.33 5.43 -9.04
CA ARG A 78 0.83 6.12 -10.22
C ARG A 78 2.27 5.71 -10.49
N SER A 79 2.57 5.45 -11.76
CA SER A 79 3.94 5.33 -12.25
C SER A 79 4.12 6.12 -13.54
N ALA A 80 5.29 6.73 -13.72
CA ALA A 80 5.66 7.45 -14.93
C ALA A 80 6.72 6.70 -15.74
N LEU A 81 6.47 6.56 -17.05
CA LEU A 81 7.40 5.90 -17.98
C LEU A 81 8.65 6.77 -18.27
N THR A 82 8.49 8.09 -18.25
CA THR A 82 9.56 9.08 -18.47
C THR A 82 9.27 10.36 -17.71
N SER A 83 10.30 11.14 -17.40
CA SER A 83 10.18 12.49 -16.80
C SER A 83 9.65 13.56 -17.76
N ASN A 84 9.56 13.28 -19.07
CA ASN A 84 9.08 14.24 -20.06
C ASN A 84 7.58 14.55 -19.91
N VAL A 85 7.22 15.82 -20.10
CA VAL A 85 5.82 16.25 -20.06
C VAL A 85 5.10 15.86 -21.35
N GLY A 86 4.05 15.05 -21.22
CA GLY A 86 3.12 14.70 -22.30
C GLY A 86 1.67 15.05 -21.92
N LYS A 87 0.81 15.28 -22.91
CA LYS A 87 -0.63 15.55 -22.72
C LYS A 87 -1.51 14.55 -23.47
N GLY A 88 -2.74 14.34 -23.01
CA GLY A 88 -3.63 13.37 -23.67
C GLY A 88 -2.99 11.99 -23.71
N TRP A 89 -3.12 11.33 -24.85
CA TRP A 89 -2.52 10.01 -25.11
C TRP A 89 -0.99 9.97 -25.05
N SER A 90 -0.32 11.11 -25.17
CA SER A 90 1.15 11.20 -25.04
C SER A 90 1.64 11.31 -23.60
N SER A 91 0.74 11.41 -22.62
CA SER A 91 1.11 11.41 -21.21
C SER A 91 1.92 10.17 -20.85
N PRO A 92 3.04 10.31 -20.12
CA PRO A 92 3.83 9.18 -19.66
C PRO A 92 3.25 8.50 -18.42
N GLN A 93 2.16 9.03 -17.87
CA GLN A 93 1.56 8.59 -16.60
C GLN A 93 0.71 7.33 -16.83
N LEU A 94 0.95 6.32 -16.01
CA LEU A 94 0.17 5.10 -15.89
C LEU A 94 -0.44 5.04 -14.49
N TRP A 95 -1.66 4.54 -14.42
CA TRP A 95 -2.41 4.39 -13.17
C TRP A 95 -2.87 2.94 -13.03
N MET A 96 -2.77 2.44 -11.81
CA MET A 96 -3.24 1.13 -11.39
C MET A 96 -4.11 1.32 -10.16
N GLY A 97 -5.32 0.78 -10.20
CA GLY A 97 -6.26 0.80 -9.10
C GLY A 97 -6.51 -0.62 -8.62
N HIS A 98 -6.45 -0.85 -7.31
CA HIS A 98 -6.87 -2.10 -6.69
C HIS A 98 -7.93 -1.81 -5.65
N ALA A 99 -8.95 -2.65 -5.61
CA ALA A 99 -9.97 -2.64 -4.55
C ALA A 99 -10.21 -4.07 -4.10
N ALA A 100 -10.36 -4.25 -2.79
CA ALA A 100 -10.69 -5.55 -2.24
C ALA A 100 -11.56 -5.47 -0.99
N VAL A 101 -12.33 -6.54 -0.76
CA VAL A 101 -13.06 -6.79 0.48
C VAL A 101 -12.68 -8.18 0.99
N THR A 102 -12.27 -8.25 2.26
CA THR A 102 -11.94 -9.50 2.94
C THR A 102 -13.02 -9.81 3.96
N THR A 103 -13.62 -10.98 3.86
CA THR A 103 -14.45 -11.59 4.90
C THR A 103 -13.64 -12.71 5.59
N PRO A 104 -14.13 -13.29 6.70
CA PRO A 104 -13.49 -14.46 7.31
C PRO A 104 -13.33 -15.65 6.35
N ASP A 105 -14.23 -15.78 5.37
CA ASP A 105 -14.31 -16.96 4.49
C ASP A 105 -13.94 -16.69 3.03
N ALA A 106 -13.90 -15.43 2.60
CA ALA A 106 -13.65 -15.05 1.21
C ALA A 106 -12.82 -13.76 1.10
N HIS A 107 -12.10 -13.64 -0.01
CA HIS A 107 -11.38 -12.43 -0.38
C HIS A 107 -11.75 -12.08 -1.83
N PHE A 108 -12.29 -10.88 -2.01
CA PHE A 108 -12.73 -10.37 -3.31
C PHE A 108 -11.78 -9.26 -3.75
N VAL A 109 -11.27 -9.32 -4.98
CA VAL A 109 -10.31 -8.35 -5.51
C VAL A 109 -10.69 -7.96 -6.93
N THR A 110 -10.40 -6.71 -7.31
CA THR A 110 -10.44 -6.26 -8.70
C THR A 110 -9.30 -5.29 -8.98
N GLU A 111 -8.82 -5.31 -10.23
CA GLU A 111 -7.82 -4.38 -10.75
C GLU A 111 -8.42 -3.51 -11.86
N ARG A 112 -8.00 -2.24 -11.89
CA ARG A 112 -8.20 -1.30 -12.98
C ARG A 112 -6.84 -0.77 -13.44
N LEU A 113 -6.69 -0.62 -14.76
CA LEU A 113 -5.51 -0.01 -15.37
C LEU A 113 -5.97 1.14 -16.26
N ALA A 114 -5.34 2.30 -16.11
CA ALA A 114 -5.71 3.49 -16.86
C ALA A 114 -4.47 4.27 -17.33
N ARG A 115 -4.63 4.95 -18.48
CA ARG A 115 -3.63 5.91 -18.96
C ARG A 115 -3.95 7.28 -18.38
N GLY A 116 -2.93 7.99 -17.89
CA GLY A 116 -3.08 9.37 -17.47
C GLY A 116 -3.26 10.35 -18.64
N GLY A 117 -3.67 11.58 -18.34
CA GLY A 117 -3.75 12.67 -19.32
C GLY A 117 -4.98 12.68 -20.22
N ILE A 118 -5.81 11.63 -20.21
CA ILE A 118 -7.09 11.55 -20.94
C ILE A 118 -8.31 11.66 -20.02
N GLY A 119 -8.11 11.85 -18.72
CA GLY A 119 -9.17 12.01 -17.71
C GLY A 119 -9.70 10.71 -17.10
N GLN A 120 -9.22 9.55 -17.54
CA GLN A 120 -9.69 8.24 -17.04
C GLN A 120 -9.29 7.97 -15.58
N ALA A 121 -8.11 8.46 -15.17
CA ALA A 121 -7.63 8.39 -13.80
C ALA A 121 -6.83 9.65 -13.47
N GLY A 122 -6.80 10.00 -12.20
CA GLY A 122 -6.10 11.19 -11.72
C GLY A 122 -6.32 11.45 -10.24
N VAL A 123 -5.64 12.50 -9.76
CA VAL A 123 -5.84 13.05 -8.43
C VAL A 123 -5.86 14.58 -8.51
N GLN A 124 -6.79 15.19 -7.78
CA GLN A 124 -6.88 16.62 -7.50
C GLN A 124 -6.73 16.84 -6.00
N ALA A 125 -5.95 17.84 -5.62
CA ALA A 125 -5.65 18.13 -4.21
C ALA A 125 -6.79 18.85 -3.47
N ASP A 126 -7.50 19.75 -4.15
CA ASP A 126 -8.50 20.64 -3.54
C ASP A 126 -9.58 21.08 -4.56
N PRO A 127 -10.88 20.74 -4.35
CA PRO A 127 -11.33 19.72 -3.40
C PRO A 127 -10.66 18.39 -3.71
N PHE A 128 -10.49 17.55 -2.69
CA PHE A 128 -9.76 16.30 -2.87
C PHE A 128 -10.56 15.32 -3.72
N GLU A 129 -9.95 14.83 -4.79
CA GLU A 129 -10.52 13.78 -5.63
C GLU A 129 -9.41 12.85 -6.10
N ALA A 130 -9.53 11.55 -5.85
CA ALA A 130 -8.70 10.51 -6.45
C ALA A 130 -9.61 9.49 -7.14
N TRP A 131 -9.35 9.20 -8.42
CA TRP A 131 -10.25 8.35 -9.20
C TRP A 131 -9.55 7.48 -10.25
N ILE A 132 -10.23 6.39 -10.60
CA ILE A 132 -9.95 5.56 -11.78
C ILE A 132 -11.26 4.96 -12.28
N ASP A 133 -11.63 5.32 -13.51
CA ASP A 133 -12.94 5.00 -14.10
C ASP A 133 -14.10 5.44 -13.17
N ASP A 134 -14.87 4.49 -12.64
CA ASP A 134 -16.01 4.70 -11.74
C ASP A 134 -15.62 4.66 -10.25
N TRP A 135 -14.38 4.29 -9.92
CA TRP A 135 -13.91 4.24 -8.53
C TRP A 135 -13.40 5.60 -8.07
N GLN A 136 -13.72 5.94 -6.82
CA GLN A 136 -13.53 7.29 -6.30
C GLN A 136 -13.18 7.26 -4.81
N LEU A 137 -12.27 8.17 -4.42
CA LEU A 137 -12.04 8.62 -3.06
C LEU A 137 -12.06 10.16 -3.11
N VAL A 138 -13.14 10.78 -2.64
CA VAL A 138 -13.44 12.20 -2.93
C VAL A 138 -14.02 12.90 -1.70
N GLY A 139 -13.80 14.21 -1.57
CA GLY A 139 -14.37 14.99 -0.49
C GLY A 139 -14.02 16.48 -0.54
N PRO A 140 -14.66 17.32 0.29
CA PRO A 140 -14.33 18.74 0.38
C PRO A 140 -12.88 18.99 0.83
N ASP A 141 -12.31 18.06 1.59
CA ASP A 141 -10.94 18.09 2.10
C ASP A 141 -10.43 16.66 2.32
N PHE A 142 -9.18 16.52 2.75
CA PHE A 142 -8.55 15.22 3.04
C PHE A 142 -8.94 14.65 4.41
N ALA A 143 -9.88 15.24 5.14
CA ALA A 143 -10.36 14.73 6.42
C ALA A 143 -11.78 14.17 6.31
N THR A 144 -12.58 14.67 5.36
CA THR A 144 -13.97 14.29 5.13
C THR A 144 -14.10 13.69 3.73
N LEU A 145 -14.18 12.37 3.62
CA LEU A 145 -14.16 11.66 2.34
C LEU A 145 -15.36 10.74 2.18
N THR A 146 -15.70 10.47 0.92
CA THR A 146 -16.53 9.34 0.50
C THR A 146 -15.73 8.46 -0.44
N MET A 147 -15.93 7.15 -0.36
CA MET A 147 -15.17 6.18 -1.13
C MET A 147 -16.08 5.13 -1.75
N THR A 148 -15.97 4.94 -3.06
CA THR A 148 -16.72 3.94 -3.81
C THR A 148 -15.79 3.12 -4.69
N ALA A 149 -15.96 1.79 -4.68
CA ALA A 149 -15.37 0.90 -5.67
C ALA A 149 -16.27 -0.31 -5.91
N SER A 150 -16.09 -0.96 -7.07
CA SER A 150 -16.89 -2.11 -7.47
C SER A 150 -16.08 -3.11 -8.30
N GLY A 151 -16.27 -4.39 -8.01
CA GLY A 151 -15.80 -5.53 -8.80
C GLY A 151 -16.96 -6.41 -9.27
N PRO A 152 -16.68 -7.57 -9.88
CA PRO A 152 -17.71 -8.51 -10.33
C PRO A 152 -18.61 -9.02 -9.19
N ASP A 153 -18.01 -9.29 -8.03
CA ASP A 153 -18.66 -9.98 -6.91
C ASP A 153 -18.68 -9.15 -5.61
N PHE A 154 -18.26 -7.88 -5.66
CA PHE A 154 -18.31 -6.98 -4.50
C PHE A 154 -18.49 -5.52 -4.94
N ALA A 155 -19.02 -4.70 -4.04
CA ALA A 155 -18.88 -3.25 -4.11
C ALA A 155 -18.90 -2.65 -2.70
N TYR A 156 -18.46 -1.41 -2.57
CA TYR A 156 -18.61 -0.66 -1.33
C TYR A 156 -18.88 0.82 -1.59
N ASP A 157 -19.61 1.42 -0.64
CA ASP A 157 -19.89 2.85 -0.54
C ASP A 157 -19.69 3.24 0.93
N MET A 158 -18.68 4.09 1.16
CA MET A 158 -18.16 4.39 2.48
C MET A 158 -18.06 5.89 2.69
N VAL A 159 -18.30 6.33 3.92
CA VAL A 159 -18.01 7.67 4.42
C VAL A 159 -16.85 7.56 5.41
N LEU A 160 -15.89 8.47 5.31
CA LEU A 160 -14.72 8.54 6.17
C LEU A 160 -14.59 9.94 6.76
N ASN A 161 -14.37 10.01 8.07
CA ASN A 161 -14.12 11.27 8.77
C ASN A 161 -12.90 11.11 9.66
N SER A 162 -11.95 12.05 9.60
CA SER A 162 -10.79 12.06 10.47
C SER A 162 -10.70 13.33 11.30
N ASP A 163 -10.59 13.14 12.61
CA ASP A 163 -10.35 14.23 13.58
C ASP A 163 -8.89 14.29 14.05
N GLY A 164 -8.05 13.33 13.62
CA GLY A 164 -6.64 13.25 13.98
C GLY A 164 -5.74 14.04 13.02
N PRO A 165 -4.50 14.37 13.43
CA PRO A 165 -3.55 15.04 12.55
C PRO A 165 -2.99 14.08 11.49
N LEU A 166 -2.46 14.67 10.42
CA LEU A 166 -1.51 13.99 9.55
C LEU A 166 -0.28 13.56 10.37
N VAL A 167 0.24 12.37 10.09
CA VAL A 167 1.44 11.82 10.74
C VAL A 167 2.56 11.69 9.73
N PHE A 168 3.76 12.15 10.08
CA PHE A 168 4.92 12.11 9.19
C PHE A 168 5.87 11.00 9.63
N HIS A 169 6.29 10.18 8.67
CA HIS A 169 7.16 9.03 8.91
C HIS A 169 8.64 9.37 8.72
N GLY A 170 9.51 8.65 9.41
CA GLY A 170 10.94 8.88 9.35
C GLY A 170 11.34 10.25 9.91
N ASP A 171 12.24 10.93 9.20
CA ASP A 171 12.74 12.26 9.59
C ASP A 171 11.79 13.34 9.04
N GLU A 172 10.74 13.65 9.80
CA GLU A 172 9.69 14.63 9.45
C GLU A 172 9.06 14.40 8.06
N GLY A 173 8.88 13.13 7.68
CA GLY A 173 8.29 12.70 6.41
C GLY A 173 9.32 12.25 5.38
N TYR A 174 10.62 12.42 5.63
CA TYR A 174 11.68 11.73 4.87
C TYR A 174 11.89 10.31 5.42
N SER A 175 11.34 9.31 4.75
CA SER A 175 11.39 7.91 5.17
C SER A 175 12.45 7.12 4.40
N VAL A 176 13.46 6.61 5.11
CA VAL A 176 14.51 5.75 4.53
C VAL A 176 14.02 4.30 4.48
N LYS A 177 14.27 3.66 3.34
CA LYS A 177 13.80 2.31 3.03
C LYS A 177 14.92 1.30 2.79
N SER A 178 16.18 1.69 2.77
CA SER A 178 17.25 0.72 2.55
C SER A 178 18.53 1.14 3.23
N ALA A 179 19.45 0.18 3.39
CA ALA A 179 20.78 0.45 3.92
C ALA A 179 21.59 1.35 2.97
N GLU A 180 21.27 1.30 1.69
CA GLU A 180 21.84 2.10 0.60
C GLU A 180 21.28 3.54 0.58
N GLY A 181 20.29 3.85 1.43
CA GLY A 181 19.78 5.20 1.63
C GLY A 181 18.66 5.62 0.68
N GLN A 182 18.04 4.68 -0.04
CA GLN A 182 16.84 4.98 -0.82
C GLN A 182 15.73 5.48 0.12
N ALA A 183 14.97 6.47 -0.34
CA ALA A 183 13.98 7.12 0.49
C ALA A 183 12.70 7.47 -0.27
N SER A 184 11.67 7.83 0.49
CA SER A 184 10.41 8.37 -0.01
C SER A 184 9.95 9.50 0.89
N TYR A 185 9.15 10.41 0.33
CA TYR A 185 8.33 11.27 1.18
C TYR A 185 7.10 10.48 1.60
N TYR A 186 6.80 10.43 2.89
CA TYR A 186 5.80 9.52 3.43
C TYR A 186 5.08 10.13 4.65
N TYR A 187 3.77 10.25 4.53
CA TYR A 187 2.86 10.60 5.62
C TYR A 187 1.59 9.72 5.58
N SER A 188 0.83 9.72 6.68
CA SER A 188 -0.47 9.06 6.75
C SER A 188 -1.54 9.93 7.37
N GLN A 189 -2.80 9.55 7.16
CA GLN A 189 -3.98 9.97 7.90
C GLN A 189 -4.57 8.71 8.56
N PRO A 190 -4.12 8.34 9.77
CA PRO A 190 -4.38 7.01 10.36
C PRO A 190 -5.61 6.95 11.29
N PHE A 191 -6.32 8.08 11.45
CA PHE A 191 -7.40 8.27 12.41
C PHE A 191 -8.75 8.48 11.73
N TYR A 192 -9.03 7.75 10.65
CA TYR A 192 -10.36 7.79 10.05
C TYR A 192 -11.32 6.88 10.81
N ALA A 193 -12.46 7.44 11.22
CA ALA A 193 -13.66 6.65 11.41
C ALA A 193 -14.29 6.40 10.03
N ILE A 194 -14.68 5.17 9.75
CA ILE A 194 -15.29 4.75 8.49
C ILE A 194 -16.59 4.01 8.76
N GLU A 195 -17.62 4.32 7.98
CA GLU A 195 -18.91 3.59 7.99
C GLU A 195 -19.53 3.56 6.60
N GLY A 196 -20.37 2.56 6.35
CA GLY A 196 -21.05 2.43 5.06
C GLY A 196 -21.58 1.02 4.82
N THR A 197 -21.68 0.66 3.54
CA THR A 197 -22.27 -0.62 3.13
C THR A 197 -21.33 -1.38 2.22
N LEU A 198 -21.11 -2.65 2.55
CA LEU A 198 -20.54 -3.65 1.65
C LEU A 198 -21.67 -4.32 0.87
N ILE A 199 -21.51 -4.50 -0.43
CA ILE A 199 -22.42 -5.27 -1.28
C ILE A 199 -21.69 -6.54 -1.69
N LEU A 200 -22.08 -7.68 -1.11
CA LEU A 200 -21.44 -8.98 -1.32
C LEU A 200 -22.44 -10.00 -1.89
N PRO A 201 -22.00 -11.19 -2.35
CA PRO A 201 -22.91 -12.19 -2.90
C PRO A 201 -23.98 -12.68 -1.90
N MET A 202 -23.71 -12.54 -0.60
CA MET A 202 -24.63 -12.86 0.49
C MET A 202 -25.64 -11.75 0.80
N GLY A 203 -25.47 -10.55 0.23
CA GLY A 203 -26.32 -9.38 0.45
C GLY A 203 -25.56 -8.12 0.83
N SER A 204 -26.30 -7.05 1.09
CA SER A 204 -25.78 -5.80 1.65
C SER A 204 -25.52 -5.94 3.14
N ILE A 205 -24.37 -5.45 3.60
CA ILE A 205 -23.92 -5.51 4.98
C ILE A 205 -23.49 -4.12 5.40
N ASP A 206 -24.20 -3.56 6.39
CA ASP A 206 -23.79 -2.30 7.01
C ASP A 206 -22.62 -2.56 7.96
N VAL A 207 -21.60 -1.72 7.85
CA VAL A 207 -20.33 -1.87 8.55
C VAL A 207 -19.84 -0.52 9.08
N ALA A 208 -19.07 -0.57 10.16
CA ALA A 208 -18.34 0.56 10.69
C ALA A 208 -16.98 0.10 11.24
N GLY A 209 -16.03 1.02 11.38
CA GLY A 209 -14.72 0.74 11.95
C GLY A 209 -13.73 1.88 11.77
N ASP A 210 -12.47 1.52 11.62
CA ASP A 210 -11.36 2.47 11.49
C ASP A 210 -10.62 2.25 10.16
N ALA A 211 -10.14 3.34 9.58
CA ALA A 211 -9.35 3.32 8.36
C ALA A 211 -8.03 4.09 8.52
N TRP A 212 -7.08 3.70 7.68
CA TRP A 212 -5.75 4.25 7.59
C TRP A 212 -5.46 4.57 6.14
N LEU A 213 -5.05 5.81 5.85
CA LEU A 213 -4.61 6.22 4.52
C LEU A 213 -3.12 6.59 4.54
N ASP A 214 -2.35 5.94 3.68
CA ASP A 214 -0.96 6.25 3.39
C ASP A 214 -0.78 7.05 2.11
N ARG A 215 0.18 7.98 2.18
CA ARG A 215 0.64 8.80 1.06
C ARG A 215 2.13 8.73 0.95
N GLU A 216 2.57 8.21 -0.19
CA GLU A 216 3.99 8.03 -0.42
C GLU A 216 4.39 8.31 -1.87
N TRP A 217 5.51 9.00 -2.07
CA TRP A 217 6.11 9.17 -3.40
C TRP A 217 7.64 9.17 -3.38
N SER A 218 8.20 8.67 -4.48
CA SER A 218 9.64 8.68 -4.73
C SER A 218 9.96 8.48 -6.21
N SER A 219 11.24 8.42 -6.54
CA SER A 219 11.69 8.00 -7.88
C SER A 219 12.68 6.86 -7.85
N GLN A 220 13.00 6.38 -6.65
CA GLN A 220 13.99 5.34 -6.46
C GLN A 220 13.26 3.99 -6.46
N PRO A 221 13.63 3.08 -7.37
CA PRO A 221 13.16 1.72 -7.32
C PRO A 221 13.51 1.04 -5.98
N LEU A 222 12.84 -0.07 -5.65
CA LEU A 222 13.42 -1.02 -4.70
C LEU A 222 14.78 -1.49 -5.24
N SER A 223 15.75 -1.71 -4.35
CA SER A 223 17.09 -2.12 -4.77
C SER A 223 17.07 -3.51 -5.43
N ASP A 224 17.96 -3.76 -6.39
CA ASP A 224 18.00 -5.02 -7.17
C ASP A 224 18.18 -6.28 -6.33
N ASN A 225 18.65 -6.14 -5.08
CA ASN A 225 18.81 -7.22 -4.12
C ASN A 225 17.57 -7.46 -3.24
N GLN A 226 16.50 -6.67 -3.36
CA GLN A 226 15.26 -6.84 -2.60
C GLN A 226 14.33 -7.85 -3.28
N THR A 227 13.81 -8.78 -2.49
CA THR A 227 12.86 -9.82 -2.95
C THR A 227 11.40 -9.43 -2.73
N GLY A 228 11.13 -8.48 -1.82
CA GLY A 228 9.79 -7.99 -1.50
C GLY A 228 9.76 -7.29 -0.15
N TRP A 229 8.57 -6.89 0.28
CA TRP A 229 8.34 -6.28 1.60
C TRP A 229 7.24 -6.98 2.38
N ASP A 230 7.26 -6.75 3.69
CA ASP A 230 6.19 -7.05 4.65
C ASP A 230 5.88 -5.74 5.37
N TRP A 231 4.69 -5.19 5.17
CA TRP A 231 4.25 -3.93 5.74
C TRP A 231 3.09 -4.16 6.71
N PHE A 232 3.12 -3.47 7.84
CA PHE A 232 2.16 -3.58 8.93
C PHE A 232 1.66 -2.18 9.30
N SER A 233 0.35 -2.04 9.43
CA SER A 233 -0.27 -0.96 10.22
C SER A 233 -1.10 -1.58 11.32
N LEU A 234 -0.81 -1.21 12.58
CA LEU A 234 -1.50 -1.70 13.75
C LEU A 234 -2.18 -0.52 14.47
N SER A 235 -3.44 -0.69 14.82
CA SER A 235 -4.15 0.16 15.77
C SER A 235 -4.29 -0.60 17.09
N LEU A 236 -3.56 -0.14 18.11
CA LEU A 236 -3.49 -0.71 19.44
C LEU A 236 -4.26 0.19 20.43
N GLU A 237 -4.51 -0.31 21.64
CA GLU A 237 -5.27 0.41 22.67
C GLU A 237 -4.65 1.78 23.08
N ASP A 238 -3.33 1.90 23.01
CA ASP A 238 -2.58 3.06 23.50
C ASP A 238 -1.77 3.80 22.42
N GLY A 239 -1.93 3.40 21.16
CA GLY A 239 -1.24 4.03 20.05
C GLY A 239 -1.40 3.25 18.76
N LYS A 240 -0.70 3.70 17.72
CA LYS A 240 -0.66 3.02 16.44
C LYS A 240 0.79 2.77 16.01
N LEU A 241 1.01 1.74 15.21
CA LEU A 241 2.32 1.35 14.71
C LEU A 241 2.25 1.17 13.20
N MET A 242 3.04 1.92 12.45
CA MET A 242 3.41 1.53 11.09
C MET A 242 4.81 0.91 11.16
N GLY A 243 4.99 -0.27 10.58
CA GLY A 243 6.29 -0.94 10.53
C GLY A 243 6.44 -1.73 9.25
N PHE A 244 7.64 -1.79 8.70
CA PHE A 244 7.91 -2.64 7.55
C PHE A 244 9.24 -3.37 7.66
N ARG A 245 9.32 -4.46 6.92
CA ARG A 245 10.52 -5.25 6.67
C ARG A 245 10.73 -5.37 5.16
N LEU A 246 11.94 -5.08 4.70
CA LEU A 246 12.35 -5.26 3.31
C LEU A 246 13.32 -6.44 3.23
N ARG A 247 12.88 -7.49 2.54
CA ARG A 247 13.61 -8.76 2.46
C ARG A 247 14.64 -8.70 1.35
N GLN A 248 15.83 -9.23 1.63
CA GLN A 248 16.95 -9.26 0.71
C GLN A 248 17.20 -10.68 0.18
N THR A 249 17.83 -10.77 -0.98
CA THR A 249 18.23 -12.03 -1.65
C THR A 249 19.22 -12.87 -0.84
N ASP A 250 19.99 -12.27 0.07
CA ASP A 250 20.92 -12.97 0.96
C ASP A 250 20.28 -13.46 2.27
N GLY A 251 18.96 -13.25 2.43
CA GLY A 251 18.19 -13.61 3.61
C GLY A 251 18.21 -12.57 4.73
N SER A 252 19.03 -11.51 4.61
CA SER A 252 18.96 -10.36 5.50
C SER A 252 17.72 -9.51 5.23
N TYR A 253 17.47 -8.52 6.09
CA TYR A 253 16.38 -7.59 5.90
C TYR A 253 16.68 -6.24 6.54
N TYR A 254 16.01 -5.20 6.03
CA TYR A 254 15.98 -3.86 6.61
C TYR A 254 14.61 -3.63 7.26
N THR A 255 14.58 -3.03 8.45
CA THR A 255 13.34 -2.62 9.10
C THR A 255 13.27 -1.11 9.33
N SER A 256 12.05 -0.62 9.45
CA SER A 256 11.74 0.73 9.91
C SER A 256 10.38 0.71 10.56
N ALA A 257 10.16 1.59 11.53
CA ALA A 257 8.85 1.76 12.14
C ALA A 257 8.60 3.19 12.59
N THR A 258 7.33 3.52 12.74
CA THR A 258 6.85 4.75 13.37
C THR A 258 5.80 4.37 14.40
N TRP A 259 6.08 4.67 15.66
CA TRP A 259 5.05 4.70 16.68
C TRP A 259 4.31 6.03 16.62
N ILE A 260 2.99 5.98 16.73
CA ILE A 260 2.09 7.13 16.69
C ILE A 260 1.31 7.12 18.00
N ASP A 261 1.57 8.09 18.87
CA ASP A 261 0.80 8.26 20.09
C ASP A 261 -0.65 8.71 19.76
N PRO A 262 -1.63 8.54 20.67
CA PRO A 262 -3.04 8.86 20.39
C PRO A 262 -3.31 10.33 20.02
N ASN A 263 -2.38 11.24 20.32
CA ASN A 263 -2.44 12.65 19.94
C ASN A 263 -1.79 12.94 18.57
N GLY A 264 -1.29 11.92 17.87
CA GLY A 264 -0.60 12.01 16.59
C GLY A 264 0.90 12.34 16.67
N THR A 265 1.49 12.43 17.87
CA THR A 265 2.94 12.59 18.02
C THR A 265 3.64 11.33 17.53
N THR A 266 4.64 11.47 16.66
CA THR A 266 5.37 10.35 16.09
C THR A 266 6.72 10.14 16.75
N THR A 267 7.14 8.87 16.83
CA THR A 267 8.53 8.48 17.11
C THR A 267 8.96 7.49 16.05
N SER A 268 9.96 7.86 15.25
CA SER A 268 10.52 6.99 14.23
C SER A 268 11.67 6.15 14.76
N TYR A 269 11.70 4.91 14.32
CA TYR A 269 12.62 3.87 14.71
C TYR A 269 13.39 3.40 13.49
N SER A 270 14.71 3.46 13.57
CA SER A 270 15.59 2.98 12.52
C SER A 270 15.64 1.46 12.45
N ASN A 271 16.39 0.95 11.48
CA ASN A 271 16.71 -0.46 11.33
C ASN A 271 17.06 -1.14 12.66
N SER A 272 16.61 -2.39 12.80
CA SER A 272 16.75 -3.29 13.95
C SER A 272 16.00 -2.92 15.24
N ALA A 273 15.30 -1.79 15.32
CA ALA A 273 14.47 -1.48 16.49
C ALA A 273 13.08 -2.14 16.42
N PHE A 274 12.56 -2.30 15.19
CA PHE A 274 11.36 -3.08 14.88
C PHE A 274 11.73 -4.47 14.40
N GLU A 275 11.07 -5.49 14.95
CA GLU A 275 11.24 -6.90 14.57
C GLU A 275 9.89 -7.48 14.13
N ALA A 276 9.88 -8.20 13.01
CA ALA A 276 8.72 -8.91 12.49
C ALA A 276 9.18 -10.28 11.97
N ASP A 277 8.80 -11.34 12.69
CA ASP A 277 9.25 -12.70 12.41
C ASP A 277 8.05 -13.61 12.09
N PRO A 278 8.10 -14.37 10.98
CA PRO A 278 7.06 -15.35 10.65
C PRO A 278 6.95 -16.43 11.73
N VAL A 279 5.71 -16.77 12.11
CA VAL A 279 5.39 -17.82 13.09
C VAL A 279 4.68 -18.98 12.40
N ALA A 280 3.69 -18.70 11.55
CA ALA A 280 2.95 -19.72 10.80
C ALA A 280 2.81 -19.33 9.33
N VAL A 281 2.95 -20.34 8.47
CA VAL A 281 2.84 -20.24 7.01
C VAL A 281 1.60 -20.98 6.56
N SER A 282 0.84 -20.37 5.65
CA SER A 282 -0.32 -20.95 5.00
C SER A 282 -0.03 -21.24 3.53
N ASP A 283 -0.62 -22.32 3.01
CA ASP A 283 -0.73 -22.54 1.56
C ASP A 283 -1.81 -21.60 1.02
N VAL A 284 -1.40 -20.68 0.14
CA VAL A 284 -2.29 -19.71 -0.52
C VAL A 284 -2.26 -19.96 -2.02
N GLY A 285 -3.05 -20.95 -2.44
CA GLY A 285 -3.09 -21.39 -3.83
C GLY A 285 -1.75 -21.97 -4.30
N GLY A 286 -1.09 -22.77 -3.45
CA GLY A 286 0.22 -23.37 -3.72
C GLY A 286 1.43 -22.50 -3.37
N ARG A 287 1.21 -21.33 -2.76
CA ARG A 287 2.27 -20.40 -2.31
C ARG A 287 2.43 -20.49 -0.81
N ASP A 288 3.67 -20.48 -0.33
CA ASP A 288 4.00 -20.46 1.09
C ASP A 288 4.00 -19.01 1.59
N VAL A 289 2.88 -18.57 2.18
CA VAL A 289 2.70 -17.19 2.67
C VAL A 289 2.62 -17.16 4.20
N PRO A 290 3.46 -16.38 4.89
CA PRO A 290 3.38 -16.24 6.34
C PRO A 290 2.16 -15.40 6.75
N THR A 291 1.18 -16.04 7.37
CA THR A 291 -0.10 -15.41 7.76
C THR A 291 -0.24 -15.24 9.27
N THR A 292 0.80 -15.61 10.02
CA THR A 292 0.94 -15.30 11.45
C THR A 292 2.37 -14.87 11.72
N TRP A 293 2.52 -13.77 12.45
CA TRP A 293 3.81 -13.14 12.73
C TRP A 293 3.91 -12.75 14.19
N ASN A 294 5.13 -12.78 14.74
CA ASN A 294 5.44 -12.08 15.98
C ASN A 294 6.02 -10.71 15.62
N VAL A 295 5.37 -9.65 16.11
CA VAL A 295 5.74 -8.25 15.89
C VAL A 295 6.18 -7.62 17.20
N ARG A 296 7.40 -7.05 17.23
CA ARG A 296 8.03 -6.49 18.42
C ARG A 296 8.56 -5.07 18.18
N LEU A 297 8.31 -4.21 19.16
CA LEU A 297 8.93 -2.88 19.31
C LEU A 297 9.24 -2.67 20.81
N PRO A 298 10.41 -3.14 21.29
CA PRO A 298 10.73 -3.18 22.72
C PRO A 298 10.65 -1.82 23.43
N ASP A 299 11.03 -0.74 22.76
CA ASP A 299 10.97 0.64 23.30
C ASP A 299 9.55 1.10 23.64
N ARG A 300 8.53 0.44 23.07
CA ARG A 300 7.11 0.67 23.34
C ARG A 300 6.45 -0.52 24.07
N GLY A 301 7.24 -1.51 24.48
CA GLY A 301 6.73 -2.72 25.16
C GLY A 301 5.87 -3.62 24.26
N VAL A 302 5.89 -3.40 22.94
CA VAL A 302 5.13 -4.20 21.98
C VAL A 302 5.84 -5.53 21.76
N ASP A 303 5.11 -6.60 22.02
CA ASP A 303 5.41 -8.00 21.74
C ASP A 303 4.06 -8.71 21.53
N VAL A 304 3.68 -8.86 20.27
CA VAL A 304 2.34 -9.30 19.86
C VAL A 304 2.41 -10.33 18.75
N GLU A 305 1.51 -11.30 18.80
CA GLU A 305 1.18 -12.13 17.65
C GLU A 305 0.13 -11.39 16.80
N VAL A 306 0.39 -11.31 15.50
CA VAL A 306 -0.58 -10.82 14.52
C VAL A 306 -0.99 -11.96 13.60
N THR A 307 -2.29 -12.12 13.40
CA THR A 307 -2.86 -13.25 12.65
C THR A 307 -3.83 -12.74 11.60
N ALA A 308 -3.68 -13.20 10.35
CA ALA A 308 -4.62 -12.91 9.28
C ALA A 308 -6.02 -13.43 9.62
N ILE A 309 -7.04 -12.58 9.42
CA ILE A 309 -8.44 -13.01 9.55
C ILE A 309 -8.78 -14.04 8.50
N ASN A 310 -8.30 -13.83 7.28
CA ASN A 310 -8.41 -14.78 6.18
C ASN A 310 -7.02 -15.01 5.57
N PRO A 311 -6.44 -16.22 5.72
CA PRO A 311 -5.12 -16.51 5.17
C PRO A 311 -5.11 -16.51 3.63
N GLN A 312 -6.27 -16.63 2.98
CA GLN A 312 -6.42 -16.69 1.53
C GLN A 312 -6.58 -15.31 0.86
N ALA A 313 -6.16 -14.24 1.52
CA ALA A 313 -6.28 -12.86 1.04
C ALA A 313 -5.23 -12.51 -0.04
N TRP A 314 -5.19 -13.32 -1.10
CA TRP A 314 -4.30 -13.14 -2.24
C TRP A 314 -4.89 -12.17 -3.26
N MET A 315 -4.12 -11.16 -3.59
CA MET A 315 -4.45 -10.15 -4.60
C MET A 315 -3.94 -10.63 -5.96
N ASP A 316 -4.78 -11.41 -6.66
CA ASP A 316 -4.48 -11.96 -8.00
C ASP A 316 -4.60 -10.90 -9.10
N THR A 317 -3.75 -9.88 -9.01
CA THR A 317 -3.70 -8.73 -9.93
C THR A 317 -2.51 -8.85 -10.90
N SER A 318 -2.32 -7.87 -11.79
CA SER A 318 -1.20 -7.90 -12.75
C SER A 318 0.17 -7.93 -12.07
N VAL A 319 0.26 -7.40 -10.85
CA VAL A 319 1.43 -7.50 -9.99
C VAL A 319 0.94 -8.11 -8.67
N PRO A 320 1.09 -9.43 -8.45
CA PRO A 320 0.42 -10.10 -7.35
C PRO A 320 1.08 -9.83 -6.00
N TYR A 321 0.27 -9.83 -4.96
CA TYR A 321 0.68 -9.66 -3.56
C TYR A 321 -0.35 -10.31 -2.62
N TRP A 322 -0.04 -10.39 -1.34
CA TRP A 322 -0.97 -10.77 -0.29
C TRP A 322 -1.34 -9.53 0.50
N GLU A 323 -2.63 -9.32 0.77
CA GLU A 323 -3.08 -8.19 1.59
C GLU A 323 -4.35 -8.52 2.36
N GLY A 324 -4.31 -8.36 3.68
CA GLY A 324 -5.49 -8.66 4.49
C GLY A 324 -5.48 -8.06 5.88
N PRO A 325 -6.68 -7.95 6.49
CA PRO A 325 -6.82 -7.50 7.85
C PRO A 325 -6.28 -8.57 8.83
N ILE A 326 -5.64 -8.10 9.88
CA ILE A 326 -5.02 -8.90 10.93
C ILE A 326 -5.60 -8.55 12.31
N ILE A 327 -5.64 -9.55 13.19
CA ILE A 327 -5.95 -9.39 14.61
C ILE A 327 -4.63 -9.34 15.39
N VAL A 328 -4.54 -8.50 16.42
CA VAL A 328 -3.35 -8.33 17.27
C VAL A 328 -3.64 -8.84 18.68
N GLN A 329 -2.80 -9.72 19.21
CA GLN A 329 -2.92 -10.27 20.58
C GLN A 329 -1.54 -10.43 21.24
N GLY A 330 -1.46 -10.26 22.56
CA GLY A 330 -0.23 -10.46 23.33
C GLY A 330 -0.07 -9.40 24.41
N SER A 331 1.08 -8.70 24.40
CA SER A 331 1.30 -7.52 25.27
C SER A 331 0.29 -6.40 25.03
N HIS A 332 -0.24 -6.29 23.82
CA HIS A 332 -1.27 -5.35 23.40
C HIS A 332 -2.38 -6.11 22.66
N THR A 333 -3.56 -5.51 22.60
CA THR A 333 -4.63 -5.97 21.71
C THR A 333 -4.96 -4.89 20.70
N GLY A 334 -5.48 -5.32 19.55
CA GLY A 334 -5.75 -4.39 18.46
C GLY A 334 -6.14 -5.07 17.16
N ARG A 335 -6.18 -4.26 16.12
CA ARG A 335 -6.44 -4.66 14.72
C ARG A 335 -5.41 -4.03 13.83
N GLY A 336 -5.31 -4.50 12.60
CA GLY A 336 -4.41 -3.90 11.64
C GLY A 336 -4.55 -4.45 10.24
N TYR A 337 -3.58 -4.10 9.41
CA TYR A 337 -3.39 -4.63 8.08
C TYR A 337 -1.97 -5.15 7.89
N LEU A 338 -1.86 -6.18 7.07
CA LEU A 338 -0.61 -6.74 6.60
C LEU A 338 -0.64 -6.76 5.07
N GLU A 339 0.40 -6.21 4.45
CA GLU A 339 0.66 -6.29 3.01
C GLU A 339 2.01 -6.98 2.79
N MET A 340 2.06 -7.95 1.88
CA MET A 340 3.26 -8.69 1.58
C MET A 340 3.43 -8.90 0.08
N THR A 341 4.58 -8.52 -0.47
CA THR A 341 4.93 -8.71 -1.88
C THR A 341 6.07 -9.71 -2.03
N GLY A 342 6.23 -10.38 -3.18
CA GLY A 342 7.39 -11.25 -3.41
C GLY A 342 7.32 -12.62 -2.72
N TYR A 343 6.13 -13.23 -2.74
CA TYR A 343 5.83 -14.58 -2.26
C TYR A 343 5.18 -15.46 -3.37
N ASP A 344 5.33 -15.04 -4.63
CA ASP A 344 4.73 -15.63 -5.82
C ASP A 344 5.40 -16.91 -6.33
#